data_AF-A0A6I0KLT0-F1
#
_entry.id   AF-A0A6I0KLT0-F1
#
_cell.length_a   1.000
_cell.length_b   1.000
_cell.length_c   1.000
_cell.angle_alpha   90.00
_cell.angle_beta   90.00
_cell.angle_gamma   90.00
#
_symmetry.space_group_name_H-M   'P 1'
#
loop_
_entity.id
_entity.type
_entity.pdbx_description
1 polymer ?
#
loop_
_entity_poly.entity_id
_entity_poly.type
_entity_poly.pdbx_seq_one_letter_code
_entity_poly.pdbx_strand_id
1 'polypeptide(L)'
;YVVPREGSNIWYDGWAIPKYARNVKAASYFINYLCQPDIALRNMDAIGYVNAVATPEIMEAKIDTTLEQFSDLSYFFGPGADSVQINPIQYPDRKVVERCAMIRDFGDRTELVLEMWSRVKGDNLNTGIVLLIFAVFGILFVWIVWKRISIYKQKKRHHRRRRRIRR
;
A
#
# COMPACT_ATOMS: atom_id res chain seq x y z
N TYR A 1 -19.09 9.52 2.22
CA TYR A 1 -18.15 9.33 1.09
C TYR A 1 -18.72 10.03 -0.14
N VAL A 2 -17.89 10.61 -1.00
CA VAL A 2 -18.34 11.31 -2.22
C VAL A 2 -17.35 11.02 -3.34
N VAL A 3 -17.87 10.65 -4.51
CA VAL A 3 -17.10 10.60 -5.77
C VAL A 3 -17.18 11.98 -6.43
N PRO A 4 -16.04 12.60 -6.80
CA PRO A 4 -16.02 13.89 -7.48
C PRO A 4 -16.88 13.93 -8.75
N ARG A 5 -17.26 15.14 -9.18
CA ARG A 5 -18.12 15.34 -10.37
C ARG A 5 -17.40 14.91 -11.65
N GLU A 6 -16.09 15.11 -11.68
CA GLU A 6 -15.17 14.74 -12.73
C GLU A 6 -14.93 13.22 -12.82
N GLY A 7 -15.42 12.45 -11.82
CA GLY A 7 -15.15 11.04 -11.68
C GLY A 7 -13.97 10.74 -10.76
N SER A 8 -13.64 9.46 -10.65
CA SER A 8 -12.50 8.96 -9.87
C SER A 8 -11.94 7.68 -10.51
N ASN A 9 -10.97 7.06 -9.84
CA ASN A 9 -10.44 5.78 -10.24
C ASN A 9 -11.35 4.62 -9.78
N ILE A 10 -11.65 3.70 -10.68
CA ILE A 10 -12.13 2.35 -10.37
C ILE A 10 -10.96 1.40 -10.53
N TRP A 11 -10.74 0.55 -9.53
CA TRP A 11 -9.68 -0.44 -9.55
C TRP A 11 -10.21 -1.79 -9.07
N TYR A 12 -9.55 -2.86 -9.52
CA TYR A 12 -9.87 -4.22 -9.16
C TYR A 12 -8.60 -4.94 -8.73
N ASP A 13 -8.65 -5.57 -7.57
CA ASP A 13 -7.61 -6.49 -7.13
C ASP A 13 -7.99 -7.92 -7.52
N GLY A 14 -7.03 -8.66 -8.05
CA GLY A 14 -7.22 -10.05 -8.47
C GLY A 14 -6.13 -10.96 -7.92
N TRP A 15 -6.51 -12.18 -7.56
CA TRP A 15 -5.54 -13.21 -7.18
C TRP A 15 -4.83 -13.75 -8.42
N ALA A 16 -3.51 -13.84 -8.36
CA ALA A 16 -2.68 -14.49 -9.35
C ALA A 16 -1.86 -15.62 -8.71
N ILE A 17 -1.69 -16.72 -9.44
CA ILE A 17 -0.78 -17.80 -9.04
C ILE A 17 0.56 -17.59 -9.76
N PRO A 18 1.65 -17.26 -9.05
CA PRO A 18 2.96 -17.07 -9.68
C PRO A 18 3.44 -18.33 -10.39
N LYS A 19 4.15 -18.19 -11.51
CA LYS A 19 4.69 -19.31 -12.31
C LYS A 19 5.57 -20.28 -11.50
N TYR A 20 6.21 -19.79 -10.45
CA TYR A 20 7.09 -20.55 -9.57
C TYR A 20 6.39 -21.08 -8.30
N ALA A 21 5.06 -21.00 -8.21
CA ALA A 21 4.31 -21.52 -7.08
C ALA A 21 4.51 -23.04 -6.95
N ARG A 22 4.96 -23.48 -5.77
CA ARG A 22 5.26 -24.91 -5.51
C ARG A 22 4.01 -25.77 -5.33
N ASN A 23 2.87 -25.16 -5.03
CA ASN A 23 1.61 -25.86 -4.80
C ASN A 23 0.43 -25.14 -5.45
N VAL A 24 0.35 -25.24 -6.78
CA VAL A 24 -0.71 -24.64 -7.59
C VAL A 24 -2.08 -25.15 -7.17
N LYS A 25 -2.21 -26.46 -6.87
CA LYS A 25 -3.49 -27.07 -6.48
C LYS A 25 -4.07 -26.45 -5.21
N ALA A 26 -3.25 -26.27 -4.17
CA ALA A 26 -3.71 -25.63 -2.93
C ALA A 26 -4.06 -24.15 -3.15
N ALA A 27 -3.28 -23.43 -3.97
CA ALA A 27 -3.59 -22.04 -4.33
C ALA A 27 -4.94 -21.94 -5.07
N SER A 28 -5.22 -22.85 -6.00
CA SER A 28 -6.53 -22.92 -6.67
C SER A 28 -7.67 -23.20 -5.70
N TYR A 29 -7.50 -24.10 -4.73
CA TYR A 29 -8.51 -24.34 -3.70
C TYR A 29 -8.74 -23.12 -2.81
N PHE A 30 -7.69 -22.40 -2.46
CA PHE A 30 -7.81 -21.17 -1.69
C PHE A 30 -8.58 -20.08 -2.45
N ILE A 31 -8.25 -19.86 -3.72
CA ILE A 31 -8.98 -18.90 -4.57
C ILE A 31 -10.45 -19.33 -4.71
N ASN A 32 -10.71 -20.62 -4.96
CA ASN A 32 -12.07 -21.15 -5.03
C ASN A 32 -12.85 -20.94 -3.73
N TYR A 33 -12.23 -21.13 -2.57
CA TYR A 33 -12.84 -20.85 -1.27
C TYR A 33 -13.22 -19.37 -1.11
N LEU A 34 -12.33 -18.44 -1.50
CA LEU A 34 -12.63 -17.00 -1.45
C LEU A 34 -13.75 -16.55 -2.41
N CYS A 35 -14.01 -17.33 -3.47
CA CYS A 35 -15.09 -17.08 -4.42
C CYS A 35 -16.45 -17.65 -3.97
N GLN A 36 -16.52 -18.37 -2.85
CA GLN A 36 -17.81 -18.84 -2.31
C GLN A 36 -18.62 -17.66 -1.76
N PRO A 37 -19.95 -17.56 -2.04
CA PRO A 37 -20.74 -16.39 -1.66
C PRO A 37 -20.71 -16.04 -0.16
N ASP A 38 -20.80 -17.05 0.72
CA ASP A 38 -20.77 -16.84 2.17
C ASP A 38 -19.41 -16.35 2.68
N ILE A 39 -18.32 -16.85 2.08
CA ILE A 39 -16.95 -16.42 2.37
C ILE A 39 -16.71 -15.01 1.85
N ALA A 40 -17.18 -14.71 0.63
CA ALA A 40 -17.13 -13.37 0.07
C ALA A 40 -17.86 -12.36 0.97
N LEU A 41 -19.07 -12.67 1.44
CA LEU A 41 -19.84 -11.84 2.37
C LEU A 41 -19.07 -11.57 3.66
N ARG A 42 -18.56 -12.62 4.32
CA ARG A 42 -17.76 -12.48 5.56
C ARG A 42 -16.52 -11.62 5.36
N ASN A 43 -15.86 -11.76 4.21
CA ASN A 43 -14.68 -10.95 3.90
C ASN A 43 -15.07 -9.48 3.71
N MET A 44 -16.15 -9.19 2.95
CA MET A 44 -16.66 -7.83 2.76
C MET A 44 -17.07 -7.18 4.09
N ASP A 45 -17.69 -7.93 5.00
CA ASP A 45 -18.08 -7.44 6.34
C ASP A 45 -16.87 -7.09 7.20
N ALA A 46 -15.80 -7.88 7.09
CA ALA A 46 -14.58 -7.66 7.87
C ALA A 46 -13.77 -6.45 7.40
N ILE A 47 -13.70 -6.19 6.08
CA ILE A 47 -12.79 -5.18 5.51
C ILE A 47 -13.49 -3.96 4.89
N GLY A 48 -14.80 -4.03 4.65
CA GLY A 48 -15.62 -2.97 4.08
C GLY A 48 -15.57 -2.81 2.55
N TYR A 49 -14.63 -3.47 1.85
CA TYR A 49 -14.56 -3.49 0.37
C TYR A 49 -15.55 -4.48 -0.24
N VAL A 50 -15.87 -4.29 -1.52
CA VAL A 50 -16.73 -5.18 -2.30
C VAL A 50 -15.91 -6.28 -2.97
N ASN A 51 -16.44 -7.51 -2.91
CA ASN A 51 -15.95 -8.65 -3.66
C ASN A 51 -16.62 -8.70 -5.04
N ALA A 52 -15.89 -9.12 -6.07
CA ALA A 52 -16.37 -9.23 -7.44
C ALA A 52 -17.33 -10.42 -7.70
N VAL A 53 -17.60 -11.25 -6.69
CA VAL A 53 -18.63 -12.29 -6.77
C VAL A 53 -20.02 -11.63 -6.80
N ALA A 54 -20.67 -11.68 -7.97
CA ALA A 54 -21.94 -10.99 -8.24
C ALA A 54 -23.12 -11.98 -8.33
N THR A 55 -23.36 -12.77 -7.28
CA THR A 55 -24.48 -13.72 -7.27
C THR A 55 -25.75 -13.11 -6.66
N PRO A 56 -26.95 -13.63 -7.00
CA PRO A 56 -28.20 -13.18 -6.40
C PRO A 56 -28.19 -13.24 -4.87
N GLU A 57 -27.57 -14.26 -4.28
CA GLU A 57 -27.50 -14.43 -2.82
C GLU A 57 -26.72 -13.29 -2.15
N ILE A 58 -25.65 -12.81 -2.78
CA ILE A 58 -24.91 -11.65 -2.28
C ILE A 58 -25.74 -10.38 -2.38
N MET A 59 -26.44 -10.18 -3.50
CA MET A 59 -27.30 -9.02 -3.69
C MET A 59 -28.39 -9.01 -2.61
N GLU A 60 -29.11 -10.11 -2.44
CA GLU A 60 -30.16 -10.28 -1.43
C GLU A 60 -29.62 -10.01 -0.02
N ALA A 61 -28.45 -10.55 0.33
CA ALA A 61 -27.83 -10.35 1.63
C ALA A 61 -27.37 -8.90 1.90
N LYS A 62 -27.17 -8.09 0.84
CA LYS A 62 -26.74 -6.69 0.93
C LYS A 62 -27.87 -5.69 0.75
N ILE A 63 -29.06 -6.13 0.37
CA ILE A 63 -30.26 -5.27 0.35
C ILE A 63 -30.53 -4.78 1.78
N ASP A 64 -30.70 -3.47 1.89
CA ASP A 64 -31.07 -2.78 3.10
C ASP A 64 -32.32 -1.93 2.85
N THR A 65 -33.47 -2.50 3.21
CA THR A 65 -34.79 -1.87 3.04
C THR A 65 -34.98 -0.59 3.85
N THR A 66 -34.05 -0.26 4.77
CA THR A 66 -34.08 0.98 5.53
C THR A 66 -33.54 2.18 4.76
N LEU A 67 -32.85 1.95 3.63
CA LEU A 67 -32.30 3.01 2.79
C LEU A 67 -33.38 3.65 1.91
N GLU A 68 -33.46 4.97 1.88
CA GLU A 68 -34.44 5.69 1.03
C GLU A 68 -34.07 5.67 -0.47
N GLN A 69 -32.79 5.48 -0.77
CA GLN A 69 -32.25 5.59 -2.12
C GLN A 69 -32.11 4.22 -2.78
N PHE A 70 -32.29 4.21 -4.10
CA PHE A 70 -32.13 3.05 -4.97
C PHE A 70 -30.94 3.28 -5.89
N SER A 71 -30.20 2.22 -6.18
CA SER A 71 -29.08 2.22 -7.12
C SER A 71 -29.36 1.27 -8.29
N ASP A 72 -29.01 1.69 -9.50
CA ASP A 72 -28.92 0.83 -10.68
C ASP A 72 -27.59 0.07 -10.63
N LEU A 73 -27.68 -1.23 -10.34
CA LEU A 73 -26.57 -2.19 -10.30
C LEU A 73 -26.65 -3.21 -11.44
N SER A 74 -27.40 -2.91 -12.51
CA SER A 74 -27.56 -3.80 -13.66
C SER A 74 -26.24 -4.13 -14.35
N TYR A 75 -25.26 -3.24 -14.22
CA TYR A 75 -23.89 -3.43 -14.73
C TYR A 75 -23.08 -4.48 -13.96
N PHE A 76 -23.49 -4.83 -12.73
CA PHE A 76 -22.76 -5.76 -11.85
C PHE A 76 -23.54 -7.05 -11.60
N PHE A 77 -24.81 -6.96 -11.16
CA PHE A 77 -25.65 -8.12 -10.84
C PHE A 77 -26.55 -8.57 -12.01
N GLY A 78 -26.53 -7.86 -13.14
CA GLY A 78 -27.31 -8.18 -14.34
C GLY A 78 -28.67 -7.47 -14.42
N PRO A 79 -29.45 -7.69 -15.49
CA PRO A 79 -30.58 -6.83 -15.87
C PRO A 79 -31.69 -6.67 -14.82
N GLY A 80 -31.84 -7.58 -13.87
CA GLY A 80 -32.85 -7.52 -12.80
C GLY A 80 -32.46 -6.65 -11.60
N ALA A 81 -31.31 -5.99 -11.63
CA ALA A 81 -30.76 -5.21 -10.52
C ALA A 81 -30.72 -3.70 -10.82
N ASP A 82 -31.69 -3.17 -11.57
CA ASP A 82 -31.75 -1.76 -11.98
C ASP A 82 -32.35 -0.82 -10.91
N SER A 83 -32.91 -1.38 -9.84
CA SER A 83 -33.45 -0.61 -8.71
C SER A 83 -33.32 -1.40 -7.41
N VAL A 84 -32.22 -1.18 -6.68
CA VAL A 84 -31.90 -1.92 -5.45
C VAL A 84 -31.62 -0.95 -4.29
N GLN A 85 -32.25 -1.17 -3.12
CA GLN A 85 -31.93 -0.46 -1.87
C GLN A 85 -30.68 -1.09 -1.25
N ILE A 86 -29.52 -0.51 -1.50
CA ILE A 86 -28.20 -1.05 -1.12
C ILE A 86 -27.23 0.08 -0.86
N ASN A 87 -26.24 -0.15 -0.01
CA ASN A 87 -25.27 0.89 0.38
C ASN A 87 -24.49 1.39 -0.85
N PRO A 88 -24.70 2.64 -1.32
CA PRO A 88 -24.06 3.14 -2.54
C PRO A 88 -22.58 3.45 -2.39
N ILE A 89 -22.05 3.41 -1.15
CA ILE A 89 -20.61 3.54 -0.91
C ILE A 89 -19.90 2.25 -1.34
N GLN A 90 -20.53 1.10 -1.07
CA GLN A 90 -20.03 -0.21 -1.49
C GLN A 90 -20.41 -0.50 -2.94
N TYR A 91 -21.69 -0.29 -3.28
CA TYR A 91 -22.24 -0.56 -4.60
C TYR A 91 -22.75 0.74 -5.25
N PRO A 92 -21.84 1.56 -5.83
CA PRO A 92 -22.21 2.84 -6.41
C PRO A 92 -23.16 2.68 -7.59
N ASP A 93 -24.14 3.57 -7.70
CA ASP A 93 -25.07 3.62 -8.84
C ASP A 93 -24.32 3.68 -10.19
N ARG A 94 -24.90 3.08 -11.22
CA ARG A 94 -24.36 3.09 -12.59
C ARG A 94 -23.89 4.48 -13.06
N LYS A 95 -24.62 5.55 -12.75
CA LYS A 95 -24.26 6.93 -13.13
C LYS A 95 -22.98 7.41 -12.45
N VAL A 96 -22.59 6.81 -11.33
CA VAL A 96 -21.31 7.03 -10.64
C VAL A 96 -20.20 6.26 -11.32
N VAL A 97 -20.45 5.00 -11.67
CA VAL A 97 -19.47 4.15 -12.34
C VAL A 97 -19.13 4.68 -13.73
N GLU A 98 -20.13 5.13 -14.50
CA GLU A 98 -19.97 5.61 -15.89
C GLU A 98 -19.10 6.86 -16.03
N ARG A 99 -18.98 7.67 -14.97
CA ARG A 99 -18.11 8.86 -14.97
C ARG A 99 -16.70 8.59 -14.45
N CYS A 100 -16.46 7.41 -13.87
CA CYS A 100 -15.14 7.02 -13.37
C CYS A 100 -14.31 6.34 -14.48
N ALA A 101 -13.01 6.25 -14.24
CA ALA A 101 -12.08 5.61 -15.17
C ALA A 101 -11.25 4.55 -14.45
N MET A 102 -10.81 3.54 -15.19
CA MET A 102 -9.87 2.53 -14.67
C MET A 102 -8.47 2.85 -15.16
N ILE A 103 -7.50 2.88 -14.24
CA ILE A 103 -6.08 2.94 -14.60
C ILE A 103 -5.74 1.73 -15.45
N ARG A 104 -5.17 1.98 -16.63
CA ARG A 104 -4.65 0.93 -17.50
C ARG A 104 -3.15 0.76 -17.27
N ASP A 105 -2.66 -0.43 -17.61
CA ASP A 105 -1.23 -0.66 -17.65
C ASP A 105 -0.55 0.34 -18.59
N PHE A 106 0.53 0.94 -18.11
CA PHE A 106 1.31 1.93 -18.86
C PHE A 106 2.42 1.28 -19.70
N GLY A 107 2.63 -0.04 -19.57
CA GLY A 107 3.68 -0.78 -20.27
C GLY A 107 5.04 -0.11 -20.07
N ASP A 108 5.74 0.13 -21.17
CA ASP A 108 7.06 0.77 -21.20
C ASP A 108 7.07 2.21 -20.65
N ARG A 109 5.91 2.86 -20.51
CA ARG A 109 5.79 4.22 -19.94
C ARG A 109 5.67 4.22 -18.42
N THR A 110 5.60 3.06 -17.77
CA THR A 110 5.49 2.97 -16.31
C THR A 110 6.63 3.69 -15.60
N GLU A 111 7.86 3.60 -16.13
CA GLU A 111 9.02 4.28 -15.54
C GLU A 111 8.85 5.80 -15.51
N LEU A 112 8.26 6.40 -16.55
CA LEU A 112 8.01 7.84 -16.60
C LEU A 112 6.98 8.26 -15.55
N VAL A 113 5.91 7.47 -15.38
CA VAL A 113 4.89 7.74 -14.36
C VAL A 113 5.48 7.65 -12.95
N LEU A 114 6.31 6.64 -12.70
CA LEU A 114 7.01 6.48 -11.43
C LEU A 114 8.02 7.60 -11.17
N GLU A 115 8.74 8.05 -12.19
CA GLU A 115 9.66 9.18 -12.09
C GLU A 115 8.93 10.49 -11.74
N MET A 116 7.83 10.78 -12.44
CA MET A 116 6.98 11.94 -12.12
C MET A 116 6.49 11.89 -10.67
N TRP A 117 6.03 10.72 -10.21
CA TRP A 117 5.56 10.54 -8.83
C TRP A 117 6.68 10.66 -7.79
N SER A 118 7.86 10.10 -8.08
CA SER A 118 9.06 10.21 -7.24
C SER A 118 9.45 11.66 -7.00
N ARG A 119 9.44 12.48 -8.07
CA ARG A 119 9.72 13.92 -7.98
C ARG A 119 8.72 14.65 -7.09
N VAL A 120 7.43 14.30 -7.16
CA VAL A 120 6.38 14.88 -6.31
C VAL A 120 6.55 14.50 -4.84
N LYS A 121 6.87 13.23 -4.55
CA LYS A 121 7.14 12.77 -3.18
C LYS A 121 8.40 13.39 -2.57
N GLY A 122 9.28 13.95 -3.39
CA GLY A 122 10.55 14.49 -2.93
C GLY A 122 11.56 13.39 -2.56
N ASP A 123 11.50 12.24 -3.24
CA ASP A 123 12.53 11.17 -3.17
C ASP A 123 13.85 11.62 -3.86
N ASN A 124 14.21 12.89 -3.66
CA ASN A 124 15.30 13.61 -4.29
C ASN A 124 16.36 13.96 -3.23
N LEU A 125 16.68 13.03 -2.32
CA LEU A 125 17.87 13.23 -1.48
C LEU A 125 19.07 13.25 -2.43
N ASN A 126 19.52 14.45 -2.77
CA ASN A 126 20.60 14.66 -3.72
C ASN A 126 21.78 13.80 -3.26
N THR A 127 22.33 12.98 -4.16
CA THR A 127 23.50 12.14 -3.89
C THR A 127 24.63 12.94 -3.23
N GLY A 128 24.79 14.22 -3.59
CA GLY A 128 25.74 15.12 -2.95
C GLY A 128 25.44 15.40 -1.46
N ILE A 129 24.16 15.55 -1.08
CA ILE A 129 23.75 15.71 0.32
C ILE A 129 23.98 14.41 1.09
N VAL A 130 23.67 13.26 0.48
CA VAL A 130 23.94 11.93 1.07
C VAL A 130 25.43 11.77 1.35
N LEU A 131 26.29 12.06 0.37
CA LEU A 131 27.74 11.97 0.50
C LEU A 131 28.27 12.95 1.56
N LEU A 132 27.74 14.16 1.63
CA LEU A 132 28.10 15.15 2.64
C LEU A 132 27.74 14.67 4.06
N ILE A 133 26.55 14.09 4.23
CA ILE A 133 26.13 13.50 5.51
C ILE A 133 27.13 12.40 5.93
N PHE A 134 27.43 11.44 5.04
CA PHE A 134 28.39 10.37 5.35
C PHE A 134 29.80 10.91 5.66
N ALA A 135 30.26 11.93 4.93
CA ALA A 135 31.55 12.55 5.19
C ALA A 135 31.62 13.23 6.57
N VAL A 136 30.58 13.99 6.95
CA VAL A 136 30.50 14.65 8.26
C VAL A 136 30.49 13.63 9.39
N PHE A 137 29.67 12.57 9.29
CA PHE A 137 29.65 11.50 10.27
C PHE A 137 30.98 10.74 10.35
N GLY A 138 31.62 10.49 9.20
CA GLY A 138 32.95 9.86 9.14
C GLY A 138 34.03 10.71 9.85
N ILE A 139 34.06 12.01 9.59
CA ILE A 139 35.01 12.94 10.24
C ILE A 139 34.76 13.00 11.76
N LEU A 140 33.49 13.12 12.18
CA LEU A 140 33.11 13.10 13.59
C LEU A 140 33.55 11.80 14.27
N PHE A 141 33.34 10.65 13.63
CA PHE A 141 33.76 9.36 14.15
C PHE A 141 35.28 9.28 14.32
N VAL A 142 36.05 9.67 13.30
CA VAL A 142 37.53 9.71 13.37
C VAL A 142 37.99 10.65 14.47
N TRP A 143 37.38 11.83 14.61
CA TRP A 143 37.70 12.79 15.66
C TRP A 143 37.42 12.23 17.06
N ILE A 144 36.27 11.57 17.27
CA ILE A 144 35.92 10.92 18.54
C ILE A 144 36.94 9.85 18.91
N VAL A 145 37.30 8.96 17.96
CA VAL A 145 38.28 7.89 18.18
C VAL A 145 39.66 8.47 18.48
N TRP A 146 40.11 9.45 17.69
CA TRP A 146 41.39 10.12 17.90
C TRP A 146 41.45 10.83 19.27
N LYS A 147 40.40 11.56 19.65
CA LYS A 147 40.29 12.22 20.96
C LYS A 147 40.39 11.19 22.10
N ARG A 148 39.70 10.05 21.98
CA ARG A 148 39.79 8.95 22.97
C ARG A 148 41.21 8.40 23.09
N ILE A 149 41.87 8.12 21.96
CA ILE A 149 43.24 7.61 21.92
C ILE A 149 44.22 8.63 22.51
N SER A 150 44.05 9.91 22.17
CA SER A 150 44.89 11.01 22.67
C SER A 150 44.78 11.15 24.19
N ILE A 151 43.56 11.16 24.74
CA ILE A 151 43.31 11.20 26.19
C ILE A 151 43.92 9.96 26.87
N TYR A 152 43.76 8.77 26.29
CA TYR A 152 44.36 7.55 26.83
C TYR A 152 45.90 7.63 26.85
N LYS A 153 46.52 8.09 25.76
CA LYS A 153 47.98 8.31 25.67
C LYS A 153 48.45 9.37 26.67
N GLN A 154 47.72 10.47 26.85
CA GLN A 154 48.04 11.51 27.84
C GLN A 154 47.98 10.97 29.27
N LYS A 155 46.92 10.24 29.65
CA LYS A 155 46.82 9.58 30.97
C LYS A 155 47.98 8.61 31.22
N LYS A 156 48.33 7.79 30.22
CA LYS A 156 49.48 6.86 30.29
C LYS A 156 50.82 7.59 30.46
N ARG A 157 51.03 8.71 29.77
CA ARG A 157 52.23 9.56 29.93
C ARG A 157 52.31 10.20 31.32
N HIS A 158 51.20 10.74 31.83
CA HIS A 158 51.12 11.28 33.20
C HIS A 158 51.42 10.23 34.26
N HIS A 159 50.89 9.01 34.11
CA HIS A 159 51.12 7.91 35.04
C HIS A 159 52.60 7.47 35.04
N ARG A 160 53.24 7.41 33.86
CA ARG A 160 54.69 7.14 33.72
C ARG A 160 55.56 8.23 34.34
N ARG A 161 55.22 9.53 34.17
CA ARG A 161 55.94 10.64 34.82
C ARG A 161 55.83 10.60 36.35
N ARG A 162 54.63 10.35 36.90
CA ARG A 162 54.45 10.20 38.36
C ARG A 162 55.24 9.03 38.95
N ARG A 163 55.38 7.92 38.23
CA ARG A 163 56.24 6.80 38.65
C ARG A 163 57.74 7.11 38.62
N ARG A 164 58.20 7.98 37.72
CA ARG A 164 59.62 8.41 37.67
C ARG A 164 60.00 9.42 38.75
N ILE A 165 59.06 10.24 39.22
CA ILE A 165 59.30 11.24 40.28
C ILE A 165 59.26 10.61 41.69
N ARG A 166 58.70 9.40 41.84
CA ARG A 166 58.59 8.65 43.12
C ARG A 166 59.71 7.63 43.34
N ARG A 167 60.76 7.63 42.51
CA ARG A 167 62.02 6.90 42.71
C ARG A 167 63.11 7.93 42.91
#